data_AF-A0A0G1SZE1-F1
#
_entry.id   AF-A0A0G1SZE1-F1
#
_cell.length_a   1.000
_cell.length_b   1.000
_cell.length_c   1.000
_cell.angle_alpha   90.00
_cell.angle_beta   90.00
_cell.angle_gamma   90.00
#
_symmetry.space_group_name_H-M   'P 1'
#
loop_
_entity.id
_entity.type
_entity.pdbx_description
1 polymer ?
#
loop_
_entity_poly.entity_id
_entity_poly.type
_entity_poly.pdbx_seq_one_letter_code
_entity_poly.pdbx_strand_id
1 'polypeptide(L)'
;MIRAQRYIVWFISATLVAVAVFYAVKVFRKTDTGLDPEIAACLKSKGLKFYGTYSCSNCLEQKKILGGYLKSVLYIECTQNPVLCENANIKRVPTWEFLDGSRHEGVLQINDLLSRIECASTSQPIISPVPTL
;
A
#
# COMPACT_ATOMS: atom_id res chain seq x y z
N MET A 1 1.64 17.49 55.06
CA MET A 1 0.53 17.24 54.10
C MET A 1 0.65 18.03 52.78
N ILE A 2 1.11 19.29 52.77
CA ILE A 2 1.23 20.14 51.56
C ILE A 2 2.24 19.64 50.51
N ARG A 3 3.36 19.01 50.94
CA ARG A 3 4.35 18.44 50.00
C ARG A 3 3.77 17.29 49.17
N ALA A 4 3.00 16.39 49.80
CA ALA A 4 2.35 15.27 49.11
C ALA A 4 1.31 15.74 48.08
N GLN A 5 0.56 16.79 48.39
CA GLN A 5 -0.42 17.38 47.47
C GLN A 5 0.24 18.02 46.24
N ARG A 6 1.41 18.66 46.40
CA ARG A 6 2.22 19.15 45.27
C ARG A 6 2.79 18.02 44.42
N TYR A 7 3.20 16.90 45.01
CA TYR A 7 3.66 15.73 44.25
C TYR A 7 2.53 15.11 43.43
N ILE A 8 1.34 14.96 44.01
CA ILE A 8 0.17 14.42 43.28
C ILE A 8 -0.18 15.32 42.08
N VAL A 9 -0.22 16.63 42.27
CA VAL A 9 -0.48 17.58 41.17
C VAL A 9 0.61 17.51 40.09
N TRP A 10 1.88 17.34 40.48
CA TRP A 10 2.99 17.20 39.54
C TRP A 10 2.95 15.88 38.75
N PHE A 11 2.55 14.77 39.40
CA PHE A 11 2.36 13.49 38.71
C PHE A 11 1.17 13.51 37.76
N ILE A 12 0.07 14.18 38.12
CA ILE A 12 -1.11 14.33 37.26
C ILE A 12 -0.77 15.22 36.05
N SER A 13 -0.07 16.34 36.25
CA SER A 13 0.32 17.20 35.13
C SER A 13 1.32 16.50 34.21
N ALA A 14 2.30 15.78 34.75
CA ALA A 14 3.27 15.02 33.96
C ALA A 14 2.60 13.91 33.13
N THR A 15 1.63 13.21 33.70
CA THR A 15 0.87 12.18 32.96
C THR A 15 -0.02 12.79 31.89
N LEU A 16 -0.71 13.90 32.16
CA LEU A 16 -1.50 14.62 31.14
C LEU A 16 -0.63 15.11 29.98
N VAL A 17 0.54 15.68 30.28
CA VAL A 17 1.50 16.11 29.24
C VAL A 17 2.01 14.91 28.45
N ALA A 18 2.37 13.81 29.11
CA ALA A 18 2.83 12.59 28.42
C ALA A 18 1.75 12.02 27.50
N VAL A 19 0.49 12.01 27.94
CA VAL A 19 -0.67 11.57 27.15
C VAL A 19 -0.90 12.50 25.96
N ALA A 20 -0.89 13.82 26.17
CA ALA A 20 -1.04 14.80 25.09
C ALA A 20 0.07 14.69 24.05
N VAL A 21 1.33 14.50 24.49
CA VAL A 21 2.48 14.26 23.59
C VAL A 21 2.31 12.95 22.84
N PHE A 22 1.85 11.87 23.49
CA PHE A 22 1.58 10.59 22.82
C PHE A 22 0.53 10.72 21.71
N TYR A 23 -0.58 11.43 21.98
CA TYR A 23 -1.61 11.70 20.97
C TYR A 23 -1.09 12.62 19.85
N ALA A 24 -0.34 13.67 20.19
CA ALA A 24 0.27 14.56 19.20
C ALA A 24 1.22 13.78 18.27
N VAL A 25 2.11 12.95 18.81
CA VAL A 25 3.03 12.12 18.02
C VAL A 25 2.27 11.16 17.11
N LYS A 26 1.12 10.60 17.54
CA LYS A 26 0.26 9.78 16.66
C LYS A 26 -0.33 10.59 15.50
N VAL A 27 -0.72 11.84 15.72
CA VAL A 27 -1.29 12.73 14.68
C VAL A 27 -0.20 13.25 13.72
N PHE A 28 0.97 13.63 14.24
CA PHE A 28 2.08 14.18 13.45
C PHE A 28 2.88 13.12 12.70
N ARG A 29 2.70 11.83 12.99
CA ARG A 29 3.22 10.73 12.18
C ARG A 29 2.39 10.53 10.90
N LYS A 30 2.31 11.55 10.04
CA LYS A 30 2.04 11.31 8.61
C LYS A 30 3.35 10.85 8.00
N THR A 31 3.44 9.56 7.68
CA THR A 31 4.61 9.00 7.00
C THR A 31 4.64 9.54 5.57
N ASP A 32 5.45 10.57 5.33
CA ASP A 32 5.82 10.99 3.96
C ASP A 32 6.72 9.92 3.36
N THR A 33 6.09 8.94 2.73
CA THR A 33 6.75 7.84 2.01
C THR A 33 7.18 8.26 0.60
N GLY A 34 6.90 9.50 0.18
CA GLY A 34 7.03 9.95 -1.21
C GLY A 34 6.04 9.28 -2.16
N LEU A 35 5.05 8.54 -1.63
CA LEU A 35 3.99 7.90 -2.40
C LEU A 35 2.86 8.91 -2.66
N ASP A 36 2.33 8.89 -3.87
CA ASP A 36 1.10 9.60 -4.20
C ASP A 36 -0.08 8.89 -3.49
N PRO A 37 -0.78 9.57 -2.56
CA PRO A 37 -1.87 8.97 -1.82
C PRO A 37 -3.07 8.61 -2.70
N GLU A 38 -3.28 9.30 -3.82
CA GLU A 38 -4.37 9.01 -4.76
C GLU A 38 -4.08 7.72 -5.52
N ILE A 39 -2.83 7.54 -5.99
CA ILE A 39 -2.39 6.29 -6.61
C ILE A 39 -2.50 5.14 -5.62
N ALA A 40 -2.05 5.33 -4.38
CA ALA A 40 -2.11 4.31 -3.34
C ALA A 40 -3.56 3.91 -3.02
N ALA A 41 -4.49 4.87 -2.98
CA ALA A 41 -5.91 4.62 -2.78
C ALA A 41 -6.54 3.90 -3.98
N CYS A 42 -6.17 4.28 -5.20
CA CYS A 42 -6.68 3.69 -6.43
C CYS A 42 -6.23 2.23 -6.60
N LEU A 43 -4.95 1.92 -6.36
CA LEU A 43 -4.46 0.53 -6.34
C LEU A 43 -5.23 -0.34 -5.34
N LYS A 44 -5.49 0.21 -4.16
CA LYS A 44 -6.22 -0.49 -3.09
C LYS A 44 -7.68 -0.73 -3.46
N SER A 45 -8.34 0.24 -4.09
CA SER A 45 -9.75 0.11 -4.51
C SER A 45 -9.93 -0.90 -5.64
N LYS A 46 -8.93 -1.03 -6.52
CA LYS A 46 -8.94 -1.98 -7.63
C LYS A 46 -8.66 -3.42 -7.20
N GLY A 47 -8.24 -3.65 -5.96
CA GLY A 47 -8.19 -4.99 -5.36
C GLY A 47 -7.27 -5.99 -6.09
N LEU A 48 -6.22 -5.48 -6.75
CA LEU A 48 -5.27 -6.29 -7.51
C LEU A 48 -4.62 -7.35 -6.65
N LYS A 49 -4.59 -8.59 -7.15
CA LYS A 49 -3.87 -9.69 -6.51
C LYS A 49 -2.54 -9.90 -7.21
N PHE A 50 -1.48 -9.92 -6.43
CA PHE A 50 -0.12 -10.24 -6.84
C PHE A 50 0.30 -11.55 -6.18
N TYR A 51 0.33 -12.63 -6.97
CA TYR A 51 0.82 -13.94 -6.55
C TYR A 51 2.33 -14.04 -6.80
N GLY A 52 3.10 -14.38 -5.78
CA GLY A 52 4.54 -14.49 -5.90
C GLY A 52 5.17 -15.35 -4.82
N THR A 53 6.51 -15.39 -4.84
CA THR A 53 7.28 -15.94 -3.73
C THR A 53 8.35 -14.96 -3.23
N TYR A 54 8.82 -15.16 -2.00
CA TYR A 54 9.84 -14.30 -1.42
C TYR A 54 11.22 -14.43 -2.09
N SER A 55 11.55 -15.61 -2.64
CA SER A 55 12.88 -15.92 -3.21
C SER A 55 12.95 -15.85 -4.74
N CYS A 56 11.81 -15.68 -5.41
CA CYS A 56 11.72 -15.58 -6.86
C CYS A 56 12.33 -14.25 -7.35
N SER A 57 13.28 -14.31 -8.30
CA SER A 57 13.99 -13.13 -8.83
C SER A 57 13.04 -12.07 -9.41
N ASN A 58 12.11 -12.48 -10.30
CA ASN A 58 11.11 -11.60 -10.89
C ASN A 58 10.12 -11.03 -9.84
N CYS A 59 9.85 -11.77 -8.76
CA CYS A 59 8.96 -11.33 -7.68
C CYS A 59 9.64 -10.27 -6.82
N LEU A 60 10.94 -10.42 -6.57
CA LEU A 60 11.76 -9.40 -5.90
C LEU A 60 11.84 -8.13 -6.75
N GLU A 61 12.03 -8.27 -8.06
CA GLU A 61 11.98 -7.15 -9.00
C GLU A 61 10.62 -6.44 -8.96
N GLN A 62 9.52 -7.18 -9.03
CA GLN A 62 8.17 -6.61 -8.94
C GLN A 62 7.95 -5.85 -7.62
N LYS A 63 8.39 -6.42 -6.49
CA LYS A 63 8.31 -5.76 -5.17
C LYS A 63 9.13 -4.48 -5.13
N LYS A 64 10.30 -4.45 -5.79
CA LYS A 64 11.14 -3.26 -5.91
C LYS A 64 10.46 -2.17 -6.74
N ILE A 65 9.84 -2.54 -7.86
CA ILE A 65 9.07 -1.60 -8.71
C ILE A 65 7.90 -0.99 -7.94
N LEU A 66 7.16 -1.81 -7.18
CA LEU A 66 6.04 -1.32 -6.37
C LEU A 66 6.52 -0.42 -5.22
N GLY A 67 7.68 -0.72 -4.63
CA GLY A 67 8.22 0.01 -3.50
C GLY A 67 7.17 0.16 -2.39
N GLY A 68 6.88 1.40 -2.00
CA GLY A 68 5.88 1.68 -0.98
C GLY A 68 4.43 1.32 -1.37
N TYR A 69 4.11 1.27 -2.68
CA TYR A 69 2.79 0.85 -3.17
C TYR A 69 2.52 -0.65 -2.99
N LEU A 70 3.51 -1.45 -2.60
CA LEU A 70 3.30 -2.87 -2.29
C LEU A 70 2.22 -3.06 -1.21
N LYS A 71 2.08 -2.10 -0.29
CA LYS A 71 1.04 -2.12 0.76
C LYS A 71 -0.37 -1.84 0.23
N SER A 72 -0.48 -1.36 -1.01
CA SER A 72 -1.74 -1.06 -1.68
C SER A 72 -2.22 -2.19 -2.61
N VAL A 73 -1.46 -3.28 -2.73
CA VAL A 73 -1.87 -4.47 -3.50
C VAL A 73 -2.03 -5.68 -2.58
N LEU A 74 -2.86 -6.64 -2.97
CA LEU A 74 -3.02 -7.89 -2.25
C LEU A 74 -1.91 -8.85 -2.67
N TYR A 75 -0.83 -8.92 -1.91
CA TYR A 75 0.24 -9.87 -2.16
C TYR A 75 -0.08 -11.25 -1.54
N ILE A 76 -0.09 -12.29 -2.35
CA ILE A 76 -0.25 -13.69 -1.91
C ILE A 76 1.12 -14.37 -2.03
N GLU A 77 1.67 -14.75 -0.87
CA GLU A 77 2.92 -15.52 -0.77
C GLU A 77 2.61 -17.01 -0.97
N CYS A 78 2.93 -17.53 -2.16
CA CYS A 78 2.57 -18.91 -2.53
C CYS A 78 3.33 -19.98 -1.73
N THR A 79 4.52 -19.70 -1.19
CA THR A 79 5.21 -20.69 -0.34
C THR A 79 4.57 -20.82 1.04
N GLN A 80 3.87 -19.78 1.51
CA GLN A 80 3.14 -19.79 2.78
C GLN A 80 1.67 -20.17 2.60
N ASN A 81 1.11 -19.93 1.41
CA ASN A 81 -0.30 -20.16 1.09
C ASN A 81 -0.45 -21.02 -0.19
N PRO A 82 0.10 -22.25 -0.24
CA PRO A 82 0.12 -23.05 -1.45
C PRO A 82 -1.29 -23.35 -1.98
N VAL A 83 -2.25 -23.64 -1.09
CA VAL A 83 -3.64 -23.93 -1.44
C VAL A 83 -4.32 -22.74 -2.14
N LEU A 84 -4.03 -21.50 -1.72
CA LEU A 84 -4.60 -20.31 -2.38
C LEU A 84 -4.08 -20.16 -3.81
N CYS A 85 -2.80 -20.45 -4.04
CA CYS A 85 -2.19 -20.36 -5.37
C CYS A 85 -2.60 -21.53 -6.27
N GLU A 86 -2.76 -22.73 -5.71
CA GLU A 86 -3.25 -23.90 -6.44
C GLU A 86 -4.71 -23.71 -6.88
N ASN A 87 -5.59 -23.27 -5.98
CA ASN A 87 -6.99 -22.98 -6.31
C ASN A 87 -7.12 -21.82 -7.31
N ALA A 88 -6.20 -20.86 -7.27
CA ALA A 88 -6.12 -19.80 -8.27
C ALA A 88 -5.44 -20.26 -9.58
N ASN A 89 -5.01 -21.52 -9.71
CA ASN A 89 -4.33 -22.09 -10.87
C ASN A 89 -3.08 -21.28 -11.28
N ILE A 90 -2.28 -20.87 -10.30
CA ILE A 90 -1.04 -20.13 -10.53
C ILE A 90 0.05 -21.10 -10.98
N LYS A 91 0.43 -21.01 -12.26
CA LYS A 91 1.46 -21.87 -12.87
C LYS A 91 2.85 -21.25 -12.82
N ARG A 92 2.93 -19.93 -12.85
CA ARG A 92 4.17 -19.14 -12.84
C ARG A 92 4.04 -17.96 -11.90
N VAL A 93 5.17 -17.51 -11.39
CA VAL A 93 5.26 -16.30 -10.56
C VAL A 93 6.28 -15.33 -11.16
N PRO A 94 6.07 -14.02 -11.03
CA PRO A 94 4.88 -13.36 -10.49
C PRO A 94 3.66 -13.53 -11.42
N THR A 95 2.46 -13.59 -10.84
CA THR A 95 1.20 -13.50 -11.60
C THR A 95 0.29 -12.46 -10.97
N TRP A 96 -0.31 -11.64 -11.81
CA TRP A 96 -1.30 -10.63 -11.46
C TRP A 96 -2.70 -11.11 -11.84
N GLU A 97 -3.66 -10.93 -10.96
CA GLU A 97 -5.09 -11.09 -11.22
C GLU A 97 -5.80 -9.77 -10.93
N PHE A 98 -6.54 -9.30 -11.92
CA PHE A 98 -7.27 -8.03 -11.92
C PHE A 98 -8.72 -8.26 -11.47
N LEU A 99 -9.42 -7.18 -11.11
CA LEU A 99 -10.79 -7.26 -10.60
C LEU A 99 -11.78 -7.85 -11.62
N ASP A 100 -11.53 -7.63 -12.91
CA ASP A 100 -12.29 -8.20 -14.02
C ASP A 100 -11.99 -9.70 -14.28
N GLY A 101 -11.12 -10.31 -13.46
CA GLY A 101 -10.67 -11.68 -13.61
C GLY A 101 -9.59 -11.87 -14.67
N SER A 102 -9.21 -10.81 -15.41
CA SER A 102 -8.09 -10.88 -16.34
C SER A 102 -6.79 -11.10 -15.57
N ARG A 103 -5.80 -11.66 -16.27
CA ARG A 103 -4.51 -12.03 -15.66
C ARG A 103 -3.33 -11.50 -16.45
N HIS A 104 -2.18 -11.41 -15.78
CA HIS A 104 -0.89 -11.16 -16.42
C HIS A 104 0.19 -11.96 -15.70
N GLU A 105 0.96 -12.73 -16.45
CA GLU A 105 2.12 -13.44 -15.91
C GLU A 105 3.38 -12.63 -16.21
N GLY A 106 4.21 -12.41 -15.18
CA GLY A 106 5.44 -11.64 -15.31
C GLY A 106 5.41 -10.29 -14.60
N VAL A 107 6.54 -9.60 -14.72
CA VAL A 107 6.77 -8.29 -14.10
C VAL A 107 6.03 -7.22 -14.88
N LEU A 108 5.32 -6.35 -14.18
CA LEU A 108 4.67 -5.15 -14.70
C LEU A 108 5.33 -3.90 -14.12
N GLN A 109 5.57 -2.91 -14.99
CA GLN A 109 5.93 -1.58 -14.54
C GLN A 109 4.74 -0.91 -13.85
N ILE A 110 5.02 0.04 -12.96
CA ILE A 110 3.95 0.75 -12.25
C ILE A 110 3.01 1.46 -13.21
N ASN A 111 3.53 2.09 -14.27
CA ASN A 111 2.71 2.79 -15.26
C ASN A 111 1.78 1.83 -16.01
N ASP A 112 2.27 0.66 -16.43
CA ASP A 112 1.44 -0.35 -17.10
C ASP A 112 0.33 -0.84 -16.18
N LEU A 113 0.65 -1.05 -14.91
CA LEU A 113 -0.34 -1.44 -13.89
C LEU A 113 -1.43 -0.37 -13.76
N LEU A 114 -1.04 0.90 -13.62
CA LEU A 114 -1.95 2.04 -13.48
C LEU A 114 -2.83 2.25 -14.71
N SER A 115 -2.25 2.21 -15.91
CA SER A 115 -3.00 2.30 -17.16
C SER A 115 -4.03 1.18 -17.29
N ARG A 116 -3.67 -0.05 -16.90
CA ARG A 116 -4.57 -1.21 -17.00
C ARG A 116 -5.75 -1.15 -16.04
N ILE A 117 -5.59 -0.50 -14.89
CA ILE A 117 -6.66 -0.33 -13.91
C ILE A 117 -7.35 1.04 -14.01
N GLU A 118 -7.03 1.83 -15.03
CA GLU A 118 -7.57 3.17 -15.25
C GLU A 118 -7.34 4.11 -14.04
N CYS A 119 -6.21 3.95 -13.35
CA CYS A 119 -5.75 4.91 -12.37
C CYS A 119 -4.85 5.92 -13.09
N ALA A 120 -5.20 7.20 -13.05
CA ALA A 120 -4.37 8.23 -13.65
C ALA A 120 -2.98 8.22 -12.99
N SER A 121 -1.91 8.10 -13.79
CA SER A 121 -0.59 8.51 -13.33
C SER A 121 -0.57 10.02 -13.44
N THR A 122 -0.26 10.70 -12.34
CA THR A 122 -0.32 12.17 -12.22
C THR A 122 0.80 12.87 -13.02
N SER A 123 1.23 12.30 -14.15
CA SER A 123 2.26 12.83 -15.05
C SER A 123 1.92 12.77 -16.55
N GLN A 124 0.67 12.45 -16.95
CA GLN A 124 0.23 12.77 -18.31
C GLN A 124 -0.57 14.08 -18.33
N PRO A 125 -0.22 15.04 -19.22
CA PRO A 125 -0.97 16.27 -19.38
C PRO A 125 -2.40 15.91 -19.79
N ILE A 126 -3.37 16.60 -19.21
CA ILE A 126 -4.78 16.54 -19.58
C ILE A 126 -4.89 16.83 -21.08
N ILE A 127 -4.93 15.78 -21.89
CA ILE A 127 -5.43 15.82 -23.27
C ILE A 127 -6.40 14.63 -23.37
N SER A 128 -7.56 14.80 -22.76
CA SER A 128 -8.75 14.03 -23.12
C SER A 128 -9.54 14.87 -24.14
N PRO A 129 -10.19 14.23 -25.13
CA PRO A 129 -10.37 14.79 -26.46
C PRO A 129 -11.48 15.83 -26.51
N VAL A 130 -11.29 16.83 -27.38
CA VAL A 130 -12.38 17.70 -27.85
C VAL A 130 -13.50 16.81 -28.39
N PRO A 131 -14.74 16.91 -27.91
CA PRO A 131 -15.86 16.28 -28.59
C PRO A 131 -16.11 17.06 -29.89
N THR A 132 -15.70 16.49 -31.02
CA THR A 132 -16.33 16.81 -32.31
C THR A 132 -17.61 16.01 -32.41
N LEU A 133 -18.75 16.70 -32.25
CA LEU A 133 -19.93 16.67 -33.13
C LEU A 133 -20.90 17.77 -32.69
#